data_AF-A0A954FVP0-F1
#
_entry.id   AF-A0A954FVP0-F1
#
_cell.length_a   1.000
_cell.length_b   1.000
_cell.length_c   1.000
_cell.angle_alpha   90.00
_cell.angle_beta   90.00
_cell.angle_gamma   90.00
#
_symmetry.space_group_name_H-M   'P 1'
#
loop_
_entity.id
_entity.type
_entity.pdbx_description
1 polymer ?
#
loop_
_entity_poly.entity_id
_entity_poly.type
_entity_poly.pdbx_seq_one_letter_code
_entity_poly.pdbx_strand_id
1 'polypeptide(L)'
;EEVSGGKVAAYLGIKGSGATGVDSRQITVVTIEATDTLKGIADKLNATGVASATIIDDGTAFNSARLSITSSRSGAAGELILESSFNFGFATSVDAEDALIRIGSNPQTSFLLTSSTNSFDDAITGLEIDLLSTGSSPSTINVSRDTAGIKTTLNTFISAYNSFVDAKDSLTSYNSDTNERGILNGNGVVLTTVSRLEGLLTKKLSVSNNSIKSMSELGVQFSENGKLKLNENILNQVLLDDPTAITEFFQQENTGFAVVMDEVITAMTDPFTGSFKAQIDSLQASALSLNSRVEELNGILEDRRDRLIQQFTLQETIVNQLNSQQTALDSLQLFSLNSSKKK
;
A
#
# COMPACT_ATOMS: atom_id res chain seq x y z
N GLU A 1 -41.96 12.56 -39.15
CA GLU A 1 -42.13 11.73 -40.35
C GLU A 1 -40.76 11.10 -40.64
N GLU A 2 -40.51 9.89 -40.14
CA GLU A 2 -39.21 9.24 -40.36
C GLU A 2 -39.30 8.26 -41.52
N VAL A 3 -38.51 8.58 -42.56
CA VAL A 3 -38.25 7.71 -43.70
C VAL A 3 -36.89 7.06 -43.47
N SER A 4 -36.85 5.79 -43.07
CA SER A 4 -35.91 4.77 -43.57
C SER A 4 -36.04 3.47 -42.77
N GLY A 5 -36.84 2.53 -43.29
CA GLY A 5 -36.94 1.18 -42.76
C GLY A 5 -35.75 0.31 -43.17
N GLY A 6 -34.82 0.05 -42.24
CA GLY A 6 -33.71 -0.88 -42.41
C GLY A 6 -34.17 -2.35 -42.36
N LYS A 7 -34.22 -3.03 -43.51
CA LYS A 7 -34.62 -4.44 -43.68
C LYS A 7 -33.58 -5.48 -43.21
N VAL A 8 -32.73 -5.17 -42.23
CA VAL A 8 -31.59 -6.05 -41.88
C VAL A 8 -31.99 -7.20 -40.95
N ALA A 9 -33.01 -7.02 -40.11
CA ALA A 9 -33.43 -8.02 -39.12
C ALA A 9 -34.09 -9.28 -39.72
N ALA A 10 -34.63 -9.20 -40.93
CA ALA A 10 -35.35 -10.32 -41.55
C ALA A 10 -34.44 -11.46 -42.06
N TYR A 11 -33.14 -11.19 -42.27
CA TYR A 11 -32.19 -12.19 -42.79
C TYR A 11 -31.52 -13.07 -41.71
N LEU A 12 -31.72 -12.76 -40.42
CA LEU A 12 -31.05 -13.46 -39.31
C LEU A 12 -31.87 -14.58 -38.66
N GLY A 13 -33.06 -14.92 -39.18
CA GLY A 13 -33.83 -16.07 -38.71
C GLY A 13 -34.30 -16.01 -37.25
N ILE A 14 -34.24 -14.83 -36.61
CA ILE A 14 -34.72 -14.60 -35.25
C ILE A 14 -36.25 -14.55 -35.31
N LYS A 15 -36.91 -15.69 -35.05
CA LYS A 15 -38.35 -15.76 -34.83
C LYS A 15 -38.71 -15.11 -33.49
N GLY A 16 -38.81 -13.79 -33.52
CA GLY A 16 -39.45 -12.99 -32.49
C GLY A 16 -39.87 -11.69 -33.15
N SER A 17 -41.14 -11.33 -33.08
CA SER A 17 -41.61 -10.02 -33.50
C SER A 17 -40.88 -8.97 -32.67
N GLY A 18 -39.79 -8.43 -33.21
CA GLY A 18 -39.15 -7.25 -32.64
C GLY A 18 -40.16 -6.12 -32.70
N ALA A 19 -40.56 -5.61 -31.54
CA ALA A 19 -41.26 -4.34 -31.47
C ALA A 19 -40.39 -3.31 -32.19
N THR A 20 -40.80 -2.90 -33.39
CA THR A 20 -40.23 -1.74 -34.07
C THR A 20 -40.69 -0.52 -33.29
N GLY A 21 -39.81 -0.03 -32.44
CA GLY A 21 -40.06 1.12 -31.57
C GLY A 21 -39.72 0.81 -30.12
N VAL A 22 -38.42 0.76 -29.80
CA VAL A 22 -37.99 1.12 -28.45
C VAL A 22 -37.60 2.58 -28.55
N ASP A 23 -38.59 3.46 -28.44
CA ASP A 23 -38.32 4.87 -28.19
C ASP A 23 -38.08 4.99 -26.68
N SER A 24 -36.85 4.70 -26.25
CA SER A 24 -36.40 4.81 -24.84
C SER A 24 -36.24 6.28 -24.45
N ARG A 25 -37.26 7.11 -24.69
CA ARG A 25 -37.29 8.48 -24.20
C ARG A 25 -37.75 8.48 -22.76
N GLN A 26 -36.84 8.86 -21.87
CA GLN A 26 -37.19 9.11 -20.48
C GLN A 26 -37.91 10.46 -20.40
N ILE A 27 -39.21 10.43 -20.12
CA ILE A 27 -40.01 11.65 -19.93
C ILE A 27 -40.05 11.99 -18.46
N THR A 28 -39.63 13.20 -18.12
CA THR A 28 -39.77 13.76 -16.77
C THR A 28 -40.62 15.02 -16.83
N VAL A 29 -41.71 15.05 -16.05
CA VAL A 29 -42.63 16.18 -16.02
C VAL A 29 -42.32 17.06 -14.81
N VAL A 30 -42.06 18.34 -15.06
CA VAL A 30 -41.87 19.36 -14.02
C VAL A 30 -43.07 20.29 -14.01
N THR A 31 -43.73 20.43 -12.86
CA THR A 31 -44.89 21.32 -12.73
C THR A 31 -44.42 22.75 -12.42
N ILE A 32 -44.80 23.69 -13.29
CA ILE A 32 -44.50 25.11 -13.18
C ILE A 32 -45.79 25.87 -12.86
N GLU A 33 -45.75 26.69 -11.81
CA GLU A 33 -46.83 27.56 -11.37
C GLU A 33 -46.58 29.02 -11.78
N ALA A 34 -47.64 29.83 -11.90
CA ALA A 34 -47.52 31.24 -12.30
C ALA A 34 -46.70 32.10 -11.31
N THR A 35 -46.53 31.63 -10.07
CA THR A 35 -45.74 32.27 -9.02
C THR A 35 -44.28 31.80 -8.99
N ASP A 36 -43.91 30.81 -9.80
CA ASP A 36 -42.53 30.33 -9.85
C ASP A 36 -41.58 31.39 -10.41
N THR A 37 -40.46 31.57 -9.74
CA THR A 37 -39.35 32.37 -10.24
C THR A 37 -38.44 31.50 -11.10
N LEU A 38 -37.57 32.11 -11.93
CA LEU A 38 -36.52 31.36 -12.65
C LEU A 38 -35.68 30.49 -11.71
N LYS A 39 -35.45 30.95 -10.48
CA LYS A 39 -34.75 30.17 -9.45
C LYS A 39 -35.56 28.97 -9.01
N GLY A 40 -36.86 29.13 -8.75
CA GLY A 40 -37.75 28.03 -8.42
C GLY A 40 -37.82 26.98 -9.54
N ILE A 41 -37.83 27.41 -10.81
CA ILE A 41 -37.80 26.51 -11.98
C ILE A 41 -36.46 25.76 -12.04
N ALA A 42 -35.33 26.46 -11.86
CA ALA A 42 -34.01 25.82 -11.83
C ALA A 42 -33.90 24.79 -10.70
N ASP A 43 -34.36 25.12 -9.49
CA ASP A 43 -34.34 24.22 -8.33
C ASP A 43 -35.21 22.97 -8.59
N LYS A 44 -36.39 23.15 -9.19
CA LYS A 44 -37.28 22.03 -9.59
C LYS A 44 -36.64 21.14 -10.66
N LEU A 45 -35.96 21.71 -11.65
CA LEU A 45 -35.25 20.95 -12.68
C LEU A 45 -34.06 20.17 -12.08
N ASN A 46 -33.25 20.81 -11.24
CA ASN A 46 -32.15 20.16 -10.53
C ASN A 46 -32.62 18.99 -9.65
N ALA A 47 -33.79 19.12 -9.01
CA ALA A 47 -34.36 18.06 -8.19
C ALA A 47 -34.74 16.79 -8.98
N THR A 48 -34.86 16.87 -10.32
CA THR A 48 -35.16 15.69 -11.17
C THR A 48 -33.97 14.74 -11.33
N GLY A 49 -32.73 15.23 -11.19
CA GLY A 49 -31.50 14.48 -11.48
C GLY A 49 -31.22 14.20 -12.97
N VAL A 50 -32.13 14.57 -13.88
CA VAL A 50 -31.98 14.34 -15.33
C VAL A 50 -31.21 15.48 -16.01
N ALA A 51 -31.27 16.67 -15.44
CA ALA A 51 -30.58 17.85 -15.96
C ALA A 51 -30.12 18.75 -14.82
N SER A 52 -29.04 19.48 -15.07
CA SER A 52 -28.54 20.56 -14.22
C SER A 52 -29.01 21.89 -14.81
N ALA A 53 -29.74 22.67 -14.02
CA ALA A 53 -30.25 23.99 -14.39
C ALA A 53 -29.58 25.07 -13.55
N THR A 54 -29.12 26.14 -14.19
CA THR A 54 -28.48 27.30 -13.55
C THR A 54 -28.97 28.60 -14.17
N ILE A 55 -28.85 29.70 -13.44
CA ILE A 55 -29.18 31.03 -13.94
C ILE A 55 -27.89 31.77 -14.24
N ILE A 56 -27.79 32.29 -15.46
CA ILE A 56 -26.68 33.10 -15.93
C ILE A 56 -27.21 34.53 -16.13
N ASP A 57 -26.50 35.51 -15.59
CA ASP A 57 -26.75 36.92 -15.87
C ASP A 57 -25.89 37.35 -17.07
N ASP A 58 -26.51 37.72 -18.18
CA ASP A 58 -25.82 38.14 -19.40
C ASP A 58 -25.39 39.63 -19.40
N GLY A 59 -25.69 40.37 -18.33
CA GLY A 59 -25.29 41.76 -18.14
C GLY A 59 -26.10 42.79 -18.95
N THR A 60 -27.20 42.38 -19.60
CA THR A 60 -28.07 43.31 -20.33
C THR A 60 -28.87 44.21 -19.38
N ALA A 61 -29.22 45.43 -19.80
CA ALA A 61 -29.89 46.41 -18.93
C ALA A 61 -31.34 46.03 -18.55
N PHE A 62 -31.96 45.10 -19.30
CA PHE A 62 -33.32 44.63 -19.08
C PHE A 62 -33.38 43.13 -19.34
N ASN A 63 -33.99 42.37 -18.42
CA ASN A 63 -34.12 40.91 -18.51
C ASN A 63 -32.78 40.20 -18.74
N SER A 64 -31.81 40.36 -17.84
CA SER A 64 -30.47 39.79 -18.02
C SER A 64 -30.33 38.33 -17.60
N ALA A 65 -31.27 37.81 -16.81
CA ALA A 65 -31.27 36.43 -16.37
C ALA A 65 -31.63 35.46 -17.53
N ARG A 66 -30.80 34.45 -17.73
CA ARG A 66 -30.97 33.34 -18.67
C ARG A 66 -30.97 32.03 -17.89
N LEU A 67 -31.92 31.15 -18.18
CA LEU A 67 -31.91 29.79 -17.65
C LEU A 67 -31.08 28.90 -18.59
N SER A 68 -29.97 28.36 -18.08
CA SER A 68 -29.14 27.38 -18.78
C SER A 68 -29.44 26.00 -18.22
N ILE A 69 -29.73 25.05 -19.10
CA ILE A 69 -30.09 23.67 -18.74
C ILE A 69 -29.13 22.76 -19.49
N THR A 70 -28.44 21.89 -18.77
CA THR A 70 -27.48 20.93 -19.31
C THR A 70 -27.88 19.53 -18.88
N SER A 71 -27.81 18.57 -19.80
CA SER A 71 -28.07 17.15 -19.48
C SER A 71 -27.10 16.63 -18.43
N SER A 72 -27.57 15.76 -17.53
CA SER A 72 -26.68 15.02 -16.64
C SER A 72 -26.03 13.81 -17.33
N ARG A 73 -26.46 13.50 -18.57
CA ARG A 73 -25.90 12.44 -19.41
C ARG A 73 -25.09 13.06 -20.55
N SER A 74 -23.93 12.49 -20.81
CA SER A 74 -23.09 12.85 -21.96
C SER A 74 -23.46 12.01 -23.19
N GLY A 75 -22.94 12.42 -24.36
CA GLY A 75 -23.19 11.75 -25.62
C GLY A 75 -24.52 12.14 -26.26
N ALA A 76 -24.80 11.60 -27.44
CA ALA A 76 -26.04 11.81 -28.19
C ALA A 76 -27.28 11.37 -27.38
N ALA A 77 -27.15 10.34 -26.54
CA ALA A 77 -28.22 9.90 -25.65
C ALA A 77 -28.56 10.91 -24.53
N GLY A 78 -27.73 11.93 -24.33
CA GLY A 78 -27.95 13.05 -23.43
C GLY A 78 -28.81 14.17 -24.03
N GLU A 79 -29.26 14.06 -25.28
CA GLU A 79 -30.10 15.07 -25.93
C GLU A 79 -31.36 15.37 -25.08
N LEU A 80 -31.53 16.65 -24.74
CA LEU A 80 -32.70 17.13 -23.99
C LEU A 80 -33.69 17.78 -24.94
N ILE A 81 -34.92 17.26 -24.93
CA ILE A 81 -36.05 17.85 -25.64
C ILE A 81 -36.96 18.46 -24.60
N LEU A 82 -37.07 19.78 -24.62
CA LEU A 82 -37.87 20.55 -23.68
C LEU A 82 -39.18 20.95 -24.32
N GLU A 83 -40.25 20.32 -23.87
CA GLU A 83 -41.62 20.69 -24.22
C GLU A 83 -42.26 21.46 -23.07
N SER A 84 -42.91 22.58 -23.37
CA SER A 84 -43.54 23.43 -22.37
C SER A 84 -44.82 24.04 -22.90
N SER A 85 -45.84 24.12 -22.05
CA SER A 85 -47.07 24.88 -22.30
C SER A 85 -46.84 26.39 -22.27
N PHE A 86 -45.72 26.83 -21.70
CA PHE A 86 -45.26 28.22 -21.69
C PHE A 86 -44.18 28.44 -22.77
N ASN A 87 -44.21 29.60 -23.42
CA ASN A 87 -43.20 29.95 -24.41
C ASN A 87 -41.92 30.48 -23.73
N PHE A 88 -41.02 29.58 -23.35
CA PHE A 88 -39.71 29.94 -22.79
C PHE A 88 -38.66 30.29 -23.86
N GLY A 89 -38.93 30.05 -25.15
CA GLY A 89 -38.00 30.35 -26.23
C GLY A 89 -36.67 29.61 -26.12
N PHE A 90 -36.69 28.33 -25.72
CA PHE A 90 -35.47 27.53 -25.60
C PHE A 90 -34.72 27.44 -26.93
N ALA A 91 -33.40 27.57 -26.85
CA ALA A 91 -32.49 27.40 -27.97
C ALA A 91 -31.33 26.49 -27.54
N THR A 92 -30.94 25.56 -28.40
CA THR A 92 -29.80 24.67 -28.17
C THR A 92 -28.51 25.46 -28.30
N SER A 93 -27.70 25.49 -27.23
CA SER A 93 -26.40 26.16 -27.23
C SER A 93 -25.25 25.25 -27.65
N VAL A 94 -25.36 23.96 -27.34
CA VAL A 94 -24.37 22.91 -27.64
C VAL A 94 -25.15 21.64 -27.95
N ASP A 95 -24.88 21.03 -29.10
CA ASP A 95 -25.52 19.77 -29.49
C ASP A 95 -24.95 18.61 -28.66
N ALA A 96 -25.83 17.66 -28.33
CA ALA A 96 -25.43 16.43 -27.66
C ALA A 96 -24.87 15.47 -28.71
N GLU A 97 -23.57 15.24 -28.70
CA GLU A 97 -22.88 14.37 -29.66
C GLU A 97 -22.05 13.30 -28.92
N ASP A 98 -22.01 12.10 -29.49
CA ASP A 98 -21.06 11.07 -29.07
C ASP A 98 -19.66 11.42 -29.58
N ALA A 99 -18.65 11.13 -28.77
CA ALA A 99 -17.27 11.14 -29.22
C ALA A 99 -17.10 10.10 -30.33
N LEU A 100 -16.36 10.45 -31.38
CA LEU A 100 -16.15 9.59 -32.54
C LEU A 100 -14.68 9.55 -32.92
N ILE A 101 -14.13 8.34 -33.01
CA ILE A 101 -12.77 8.10 -33.49
C ILE A 101 -12.78 7.21 -34.70
N ARG A 102 -11.84 7.46 -35.62
CA ARG A 102 -11.60 6.61 -36.78
C ARG A 102 -10.28 5.89 -36.62
N ILE A 103 -10.32 4.56 -36.60
CA ILE A 103 -9.13 3.73 -36.55
C ILE A 103 -8.80 3.23 -37.97
N GLY A 104 -7.54 3.40 -38.38
CA GLY A 104 -7.05 3.02 -39.70
C GLY A 104 -6.82 4.22 -40.63
N SER A 105 -5.74 4.15 -41.41
CA SER A 105 -5.30 5.21 -42.33
C SER A 105 -6.01 5.16 -43.69
N ASN A 106 -6.50 3.99 -44.11
CA ASN A 106 -7.22 3.80 -45.36
C ASN A 106 -8.74 3.91 -45.13
N PRO A 107 -9.45 4.86 -45.79
CA PRO A 107 -10.90 5.02 -45.67
C PRO A 107 -11.72 3.77 -46.00
N GLN A 108 -11.20 2.85 -46.81
CA GLN A 108 -11.91 1.60 -47.18
C GLN A 108 -11.81 0.50 -46.12
N THR A 109 -10.81 0.56 -45.23
CA THR A 109 -10.58 -0.45 -44.18
C THR A 109 -10.68 0.14 -42.78
N SER A 110 -10.89 1.46 -42.67
CA SER A 110 -11.08 2.12 -41.39
C SER A 110 -12.46 1.81 -40.82
N PHE A 111 -12.54 1.75 -39.49
CA PHE A 111 -13.81 1.66 -38.78
C PHE A 111 -13.94 2.80 -37.78
N LEU A 112 -15.18 3.10 -37.43
CA LEU A 112 -15.55 4.15 -36.50
C LEU A 112 -15.91 3.52 -35.16
N LEU A 113 -15.42 4.14 -34.08
CA LEU A 113 -15.83 3.83 -32.72
C LEU A 113 -16.50 5.07 -32.16
N THR A 114 -17.61 4.86 -31.46
CA THR A 114 -18.37 5.92 -30.80
C THR A 114 -18.37 5.69 -29.29
N SER A 115 -18.26 6.76 -28.51
CA SER A 115 -18.38 6.72 -27.06
C SER A 115 -19.28 7.85 -26.60
N SER A 116 -20.11 7.61 -25.58
CA SER A 116 -20.91 8.65 -24.95
C SER A 116 -20.05 9.60 -24.10
N THR A 117 -18.78 9.27 -23.85
CA THR A 117 -17.82 10.13 -23.14
C THR A 117 -16.61 10.40 -24.04
N ASN A 118 -15.73 11.30 -23.61
CA ASN A 118 -14.45 11.53 -24.30
C ASN A 118 -13.41 10.43 -24.00
N SER A 119 -13.79 9.35 -23.32
CA SER A 119 -12.90 8.25 -22.99
C SER A 119 -13.36 6.98 -23.70
N PHE A 120 -12.39 6.21 -24.20
CA PHE A 120 -12.57 4.94 -24.87
C PHE A 120 -11.82 3.87 -24.09
N ASP A 121 -12.49 3.36 -23.05
CA ASP A 121 -12.04 2.22 -22.26
C ASP A 121 -12.33 0.93 -23.01
N ASP A 122 -11.34 0.04 -23.13
CA ASP A 122 -11.45 -1.28 -23.75
C ASP A 122 -11.92 -1.33 -25.21
N ALA A 123 -12.09 -0.17 -25.88
CA ALA A 123 -12.44 -0.10 -27.28
C ALA A 123 -11.35 -0.73 -28.17
N ILE A 124 -10.11 -0.71 -27.69
CA ILE A 124 -8.98 -1.48 -28.20
C ILE A 124 -8.37 -2.22 -27.00
N THR A 125 -8.30 -3.55 -27.07
CA THR A 125 -7.75 -4.37 -25.97
C THR A 125 -6.37 -3.89 -25.55
N GLY A 126 -6.23 -3.51 -24.28
CA GLY A 126 -4.97 -3.05 -23.69
C GLY A 126 -4.65 -1.56 -23.90
N LEU A 127 -5.60 -0.76 -24.43
CA LEU A 127 -5.48 0.69 -24.52
C LEU A 127 -6.67 1.39 -23.86
N GLU A 128 -6.36 2.44 -23.12
CA GLU A 128 -7.29 3.47 -22.65
C GLU A 128 -6.98 4.74 -23.44
N ILE A 129 -8.00 5.34 -24.07
CA ILE A 129 -7.81 6.49 -24.95
C ILE A 129 -8.71 7.63 -24.50
N ASP A 130 -8.10 8.71 -24.00
CA ASP A 130 -8.77 9.96 -23.69
C ASP A 130 -8.65 10.97 -24.84
N LEU A 131 -9.78 11.50 -25.28
CA LEU A 131 -9.87 12.54 -26.29
C LEU A 131 -9.81 13.92 -25.66
N LEU A 132 -8.82 14.71 -26.08
CA LEU A 132 -8.65 16.08 -25.61
C LEU A 132 -9.18 17.09 -26.63
N SER A 133 -8.96 16.86 -27.91
CA SER A 133 -9.40 17.74 -28.99
C SER A 133 -9.45 17.01 -30.34
N THR A 134 -10.20 17.59 -31.27
CA THR A 134 -10.25 17.10 -32.65
C THR A 134 -8.96 17.44 -33.40
N GLY A 135 -8.26 16.44 -33.94
CA GLY A 135 -7.09 16.64 -34.78
C GLY A 135 -7.46 16.94 -36.24
N SER A 136 -6.63 17.75 -36.92
CA SER A 136 -6.73 17.99 -38.37
C SER A 136 -6.00 16.92 -39.21
N SER A 137 -5.23 16.06 -38.56
CA SER A 137 -4.45 14.98 -39.17
C SER A 137 -4.50 13.72 -38.32
N PRO A 138 -4.37 12.51 -38.91
CA PRO A 138 -4.32 11.27 -38.13
C PRO A 138 -3.14 11.24 -37.16
N SER A 139 -3.41 10.83 -35.92
CA SER A 139 -2.38 10.55 -34.91
C SER A 139 -1.94 9.08 -35.02
N THR A 140 -0.63 8.83 -35.01
CA THR A 140 -0.07 7.47 -34.97
C THR A 140 0.24 7.09 -33.54
N ILE A 141 -0.43 6.05 -33.03
CA ILE A 141 -0.16 5.46 -31.71
C ILE A 141 0.80 4.28 -31.92
N ASN A 142 2.00 4.38 -31.34
CA ASN A 142 2.96 3.28 -31.34
C ASN A 142 2.94 2.61 -29.97
N VAL A 143 2.52 1.34 -29.93
CA VAL A 143 2.57 0.52 -28.73
C VAL A 143 3.87 -0.27 -28.74
N SER A 144 4.74 0.02 -27.78
CA SER A 144 6.00 -0.69 -27.58
C SER A 144 6.10 -1.19 -26.14
N ARG A 145 6.83 -2.28 -25.93
CA ARG A 145 7.14 -2.78 -24.59
C ARG A 145 8.01 -1.77 -23.84
N ASP A 146 7.66 -1.51 -22.58
CA ASP A 146 8.44 -0.66 -21.69
C ASP A 146 9.60 -1.45 -21.04
N THR A 147 10.74 -1.47 -21.73
CA THR A 147 11.97 -2.07 -21.19
C THR A 147 12.61 -1.21 -20.09
N ALA A 148 12.34 0.09 -20.08
CA ALA A 148 12.88 1.02 -19.09
C ALA A 148 12.23 0.81 -17.71
N GLY A 149 10.92 0.55 -17.68
CA GLY A 149 10.19 0.20 -16.46
C GLY A 149 10.73 -1.09 -15.81
N ILE A 150 11.04 -2.11 -16.61
CA ILE A 150 11.64 -3.37 -16.13
C ILE A 150 13.01 -3.11 -15.49
N LYS A 151 13.88 -2.39 -16.18
CA LYS A 151 15.21 -2.02 -15.67
C LYS A 151 15.13 -1.21 -14.38
N THR A 152 14.21 -0.25 -14.31
CA THR A 152 13.98 0.57 -13.11
C THR A 152 13.55 -0.31 -11.93
N THR A 153 12.59 -1.21 -12.14
CA THR A 153 12.10 -2.13 -11.11
C THR A 153 13.21 -3.04 -10.58
N LEU A 154 14.03 -3.61 -11.46
CA LEU A 154 15.18 -4.43 -11.07
C LEU A 154 16.22 -3.65 -10.26
N ASN A 155 16.52 -2.41 -10.66
CA ASN A 155 17.42 -1.55 -9.90
C ASN A 155 16.87 -1.21 -8.52
N THR A 156 15.57 -0.92 -8.40
CA THR A 156 14.92 -0.70 -7.11
C THR A 156 15.04 -1.93 -6.19
N PHE A 157 14.83 -3.13 -6.74
CA PHE A 157 15.03 -4.38 -6.01
C PHE A 157 16.48 -4.55 -5.55
N ILE A 158 17.45 -4.33 -6.44
CA ILE A 158 18.89 -4.42 -6.13
C ILE A 158 19.26 -3.43 -5.03
N SER A 159 18.78 -2.18 -5.12
CA SER A 159 19.00 -1.16 -4.10
C SER A 159 18.43 -1.58 -2.74
N ALA A 160 17.21 -2.11 -2.69
CA ALA A 160 16.59 -2.58 -1.45
C ALA A 160 17.38 -3.74 -0.82
N TYR A 161 17.81 -4.71 -1.62
CA TYR A 161 18.66 -5.80 -1.14
C TYR A 161 20.02 -5.29 -0.63
N ASN A 162 20.65 -4.35 -1.35
CA ASN A 162 21.93 -3.78 -0.94
C ASN A 162 21.82 -2.98 0.37
N SER A 163 20.72 -2.26 0.58
CA SER A 163 20.42 -1.60 1.86
C SER A 163 20.20 -2.62 2.99
N PHE A 164 19.58 -3.76 2.71
CA PHE A 164 19.49 -4.86 3.67
C PHE A 164 20.87 -5.40 4.04
N VAL A 165 21.76 -5.63 3.06
CA VAL A 165 23.14 -6.07 3.30
C VAL A 165 23.88 -5.05 4.18
N ASP A 166 23.78 -3.76 3.87
CA ASP A 166 24.39 -2.69 4.69
C ASP A 166 23.90 -2.69 6.14
N ALA A 167 22.59 -2.83 6.36
CA ALA A 167 22.01 -2.91 7.69
C ALA A 167 22.48 -4.17 8.44
N LYS A 168 22.49 -5.33 7.77
CA LYS A 168 22.97 -6.60 8.33
C LYS A 168 24.45 -6.51 8.69
N ASP A 169 25.30 -5.99 7.82
CA ASP A 169 26.74 -5.85 8.09
C ASP A 169 26.99 -4.91 9.27
N SER A 170 26.29 -3.77 9.33
CA SER A 170 26.37 -2.86 10.48
C SER A 170 26.00 -3.57 11.80
N LEU A 171 24.87 -4.29 11.82
CA LEU A 171 24.34 -4.93 13.03
C LEU A 171 25.07 -6.21 13.43
N THR A 172 25.76 -6.87 12.51
CA THR A 172 26.46 -8.15 12.74
C THR A 172 27.99 -8.05 12.69
N SER A 173 28.53 -6.85 12.47
CA SER A 173 29.97 -6.59 12.42
C SER A 173 30.73 -7.01 13.69
N TYR A 174 32.02 -7.26 13.52
CA TYR A 174 32.98 -7.43 14.61
C TYR A 174 34.26 -6.68 14.25
N ASN A 175 34.70 -5.78 15.12
CA ASN A 175 35.95 -5.06 14.98
C ASN A 175 36.98 -5.67 15.94
N SER A 176 38.01 -6.33 15.40
CA SER A 176 39.07 -6.95 16.18
C SER A 176 39.98 -5.97 16.91
N ASP A 177 40.10 -4.74 16.42
CA ASP A 177 41.00 -3.73 16.97
C ASP A 177 40.37 -3.05 18.19
N THR A 178 39.07 -2.76 18.13
CA THR A 178 38.32 -2.17 19.25
C THR A 178 37.66 -3.21 20.15
N ASN A 179 37.64 -4.49 19.75
CA ASN A 179 36.84 -5.56 20.37
C ASN A 179 35.35 -5.22 20.48
N GLU A 180 34.85 -4.38 19.57
CA GLU A 180 33.44 -4.00 19.50
C GLU A 180 32.70 -4.93 18.54
N ARG A 181 31.45 -5.27 18.91
CA ARG A 181 30.57 -6.11 18.12
C ARG A 181 29.26 -5.39 17.85
N GLY A 182 28.72 -5.59 16.65
CA GLY A 182 27.35 -5.22 16.35
C GLY A 182 26.37 -5.95 17.29
N ILE A 183 25.26 -5.30 17.60
CA ILE A 183 24.28 -5.78 18.60
C ILE A 183 23.69 -7.16 18.24
N LEU A 184 23.68 -7.53 16.96
CA LEU A 184 23.18 -8.81 16.44
C LEU A 184 24.32 -9.75 16.01
N ASN A 185 25.57 -9.47 16.35
CA ASN A 185 26.68 -10.38 16.06
C ASN A 185 26.42 -11.77 16.67
N GLY A 186 26.53 -12.81 15.85
CA GLY A 186 26.23 -14.20 16.24
C GLY A 186 24.73 -14.54 16.36
N ASN A 187 23.81 -13.65 15.99
CA ASN A 187 22.38 -13.93 16.04
C ASN A 187 21.97 -14.95 14.96
N GLY A 188 21.46 -16.11 15.39
CA GLY A 188 21.08 -17.21 14.49
C GLY A 188 19.90 -16.90 13.55
N VAL A 189 18.97 -16.04 13.95
CA VAL A 189 17.84 -15.63 13.10
C VAL A 189 18.36 -14.78 11.93
N VAL A 190 19.27 -13.83 12.21
CA VAL A 190 19.89 -13.01 11.16
C VAL A 190 20.69 -13.88 10.18
N LEU A 191 21.49 -14.83 10.68
CA LEU A 191 22.23 -15.76 9.83
C LEU A 191 21.30 -16.59 8.94
N THR A 192 20.21 -17.11 9.51
CA THR A 192 19.23 -17.91 8.76
C THR A 192 18.52 -17.08 7.70
N THR A 193 18.15 -15.83 8.00
CA THR A 193 17.56 -14.90 7.03
C THR A 193 18.49 -14.67 5.85
N VAL A 194 19.76 -14.35 6.11
CA VAL A 194 20.75 -14.11 5.05
C VAL A 194 20.88 -15.35 4.16
N SER A 195 21.08 -16.53 4.74
CA SER A 195 21.22 -17.77 3.96
C SER A 195 19.97 -18.11 3.14
N ARG A 196 18.77 -17.80 3.64
CA ARG A 196 17.53 -18.01 2.88
C ARG A 196 17.41 -17.05 1.69
N LEU A 197 17.71 -15.77 1.88
CA LEU A 197 17.64 -14.77 0.80
C LEU A 197 18.72 -15.02 -0.26
N GLU A 198 19.96 -15.28 0.14
CA GLU A 198 21.05 -15.65 -0.78
C GLU A 198 20.73 -16.95 -1.52
N GLY A 199 20.16 -17.93 -0.80
CA GLY A 199 19.70 -19.18 -1.39
C GLY A 199 18.65 -18.97 -2.47
N LEU A 200 17.68 -18.08 -2.26
CA LEU A 200 16.67 -17.74 -3.28
C LEU A 200 17.28 -17.02 -4.48
N LEU A 201 18.17 -16.06 -4.26
CA LEU A 201 18.82 -15.30 -5.33
C LEU A 201 19.70 -16.17 -6.24
N THR A 202 20.25 -17.26 -5.70
CA THR A 202 21.06 -18.23 -6.44
C THR A 202 20.25 -19.43 -6.94
N LYS A 203 18.99 -19.57 -6.54
CA LYS A 203 18.14 -20.71 -6.88
C LYS A 203 17.76 -20.69 -8.36
N LYS A 204 17.77 -21.88 -8.97
CA LYS A 204 17.09 -22.13 -10.25
C LYS A 204 15.64 -22.51 -9.98
N LEU A 205 14.71 -21.68 -10.46
CA LEU A 205 13.27 -21.90 -10.33
C LEU A 205 12.77 -22.83 -11.43
N SER A 206 11.71 -23.57 -11.09
CA SER A 206 10.99 -24.44 -12.03
C SER A 206 9.85 -23.64 -12.66
N VAL A 207 10.21 -22.73 -13.56
CA VAL A 207 9.26 -21.94 -14.36
C VAL A 207 9.04 -22.62 -15.72
N SER A 208 7.92 -22.29 -16.36
CA SER A 208 7.47 -22.91 -17.62
C SER A 208 8.44 -22.62 -18.76
N ASN A 209 9.06 -21.44 -18.73
CA ASN A 209 10.10 -21.06 -19.65
C ASN A 209 11.45 -21.70 -19.28
N ASN A 210 12.16 -22.21 -20.27
CA ASN A 210 13.49 -22.78 -20.07
C ASN A 210 14.63 -21.78 -20.29
N SER A 211 14.38 -20.59 -20.84
CA SER A 211 15.40 -19.59 -21.15
C SER A 211 15.93 -18.87 -19.90
N ILE A 212 15.06 -18.60 -18.93
CA ILE A 212 15.39 -17.91 -17.68
C ILE A 212 14.86 -18.70 -16.50
N LYS A 213 15.77 -19.20 -15.67
CA LYS A 213 15.49 -19.94 -14.44
C LYS A 213 16.14 -19.33 -13.21
N SER A 214 17.06 -18.38 -13.34
CA SER A 214 17.68 -17.72 -12.20
C SER A 214 17.92 -16.22 -12.41
N MET A 215 18.09 -15.49 -11.31
CA MET A 215 18.45 -14.07 -11.31
C MET A 215 19.77 -13.78 -12.06
N SER A 216 20.72 -14.73 -12.01
CA SER A 216 21.98 -14.61 -12.75
C SER A 216 21.80 -14.62 -14.27
N GLU A 217 20.81 -15.35 -14.78
CA GLU A 217 20.49 -15.42 -16.22
C GLU A 217 19.81 -14.12 -16.69
N LEU A 218 19.21 -13.35 -15.77
CA LEU A 218 18.76 -11.96 -15.99
C LEU A 218 19.89 -10.91 -15.87
N GLY A 219 21.11 -11.34 -15.55
CA GLY A 219 22.24 -10.45 -15.34
C GLY A 219 22.36 -9.88 -13.92
N VAL A 220 21.55 -10.33 -12.96
CA VAL A 220 21.70 -9.93 -11.55
C VAL A 220 22.73 -10.83 -10.87
N GLN A 221 23.82 -10.23 -10.40
CA GLN A 221 25.00 -10.95 -9.91
C GLN A 221 25.41 -10.47 -8.53
N PHE A 222 26.03 -11.35 -7.76
CA PHE A 222 26.69 -10.99 -6.51
C PHE A 222 28.03 -10.28 -6.76
N SER A 223 28.33 -9.26 -5.96
CA SER A 223 29.67 -8.71 -5.78
C SER A 223 30.39 -9.37 -4.61
N GLU A 224 31.68 -9.07 -4.46
CA GLU A 224 32.56 -9.70 -3.45
C GLU A 224 32.09 -9.49 -1.99
N ASN A 225 31.33 -8.43 -1.74
CA ASN A 225 30.74 -8.11 -0.44
C ASN A 225 29.30 -8.64 -0.25
N GLY A 226 28.84 -9.58 -1.08
CA GLY A 226 27.49 -10.14 -0.98
C GLY A 226 26.36 -9.21 -1.43
N LYS A 227 26.67 -8.00 -1.94
CA LYS A 227 25.71 -7.10 -2.59
C LYS A 227 25.36 -7.57 -4.01
N LEU A 228 24.28 -7.05 -4.56
CA LEU A 228 23.86 -7.30 -5.94
C LEU A 228 24.28 -6.17 -6.88
N LYS A 229 24.58 -6.55 -8.12
CA LYS A 229 24.83 -5.66 -9.26
C LYS A 229 24.08 -6.16 -10.49
N LEU A 230 23.68 -5.24 -11.36
CA LEU A 230 23.05 -5.56 -12.64
C LEU A 230 24.06 -5.50 -13.78
N ASN A 231 24.14 -6.58 -14.56
CA ASN A 231 24.77 -6.57 -15.87
C ASN A 231 23.73 -6.19 -16.93
N GLU A 232 23.70 -4.91 -17.29
CA GLU A 232 22.73 -4.37 -18.24
C GLU A 232 22.83 -5.00 -19.63
N ASN A 233 24.02 -5.46 -20.05
CA ASN A 233 24.18 -6.09 -21.36
C ASN A 233 23.43 -7.42 -21.42
N ILE A 234 23.51 -8.24 -20.36
CA ILE A 234 22.76 -9.50 -20.27
C ILE A 234 21.26 -9.20 -20.22
N LEU A 235 20.83 -8.26 -19.37
CA LEU A 235 19.42 -7.90 -19.28
C LEU A 235 18.86 -7.42 -20.63
N ASN A 236 19.59 -6.56 -21.33
CA ASN A 236 19.18 -6.05 -22.64
C ASN A 236 19.10 -7.16 -23.70
N GLN A 237 20.02 -8.12 -23.69
CA GLN A 237 19.95 -9.28 -24.58
C GLN A 237 18.72 -10.14 -24.30
N VAL A 238 18.45 -10.45 -23.04
CA VAL A 238 17.26 -11.21 -22.63
C VAL A 238 15.96 -10.51 -23.02
N LEU A 239 15.88 -9.19 -22.82
CA LEU A 239 14.73 -8.37 -23.22
C LEU A 239 14.48 -8.37 -24.73
N LEU A 240 15.53 -8.54 -25.54
CA LEU A 240 15.42 -8.63 -26.99
C LEU A 240 15.01 -10.04 -27.45
N ASP A 241 15.58 -11.08 -26.85
CA ASP A 241 15.44 -12.47 -27.30
C ASP A 241 14.10 -13.09 -26.86
N ASP A 242 13.71 -12.92 -25.58
CA ASP A 242 12.47 -13.48 -25.03
C ASP A 242 11.90 -12.56 -23.93
N PRO A 243 11.16 -11.51 -24.32
CA PRO A 243 10.60 -10.57 -23.36
C PRO A 243 9.46 -11.17 -22.52
N THR A 244 8.89 -12.31 -22.91
CA THR A 244 7.87 -13.03 -22.14
C THR A 244 8.48 -13.83 -20.99
N ALA A 245 9.69 -14.34 -21.15
CA ALA A 245 10.39 -15.10 -20.13
C ALA A 245 10.60 -14.31 -18.82
N ILE A 246 10.76 -12.98 -18.87
CA ILE A 246 10.90 -12.15 -17.68
C ILE A 246 9.60 -12.14 -16.86
N THR A 247 8.46 -11.94 -17.53
CA THR A 247 7.15 -11.99 -16.90
C THR A 247 6.89 -13.35 -16.28
N GLU A 248 7.16 -14.44 -17.02
CA GLU A 248 7.01 -15.81 -16.51
C GLU A 248 7.96 -16.09 -15.34
N PHE A 249 9.22 -15.68 -15.42
CA PHE A 249 10.19 -15.89 -14.35
C PHE A 249 9.76 -15.21 -13.04
N PHE A 250 9.28 -13.95 -13.09
CA PHE A 250 8.90 -13.23 -11.88
C PHE A 250 7.49 -13.57 -11.39
N GLN A 251 6.52 -13.69 -12.30
CA GLN A 251 5.09 -13.66 -11.98
C GLN A 251 4.39 -15.00 -12.16
N GLN A 252 5.07 -16.06 -12.61
CA GLN A 252 4.44 -17.37 -12.71
C GLN A 252 3.83 -17.79 -11.37
N GLU A 253 2.59 -18.27 -11.43
CA GLU A 253 1.84 -18.70 -10.26
C GLU A 253 2.63 -19.76 -9.47
N ASN A 254 2.70 -19.58 -8.14
CA ASN A 254 3.36 -20.46 -7.16
C ASN A 254 4.89 -20.66 -7.29
N THR A 255 5.47 -20.48 -8.47
CA THR A 255 6.89 -20.78 -8.73
C THR A 255 7.71 -19.59 -9.20
N GLY A 256 7.06 -18.47 -9.52
CA GLY A 256 7.71 -17.23 -9.94
C GLY A 256 8.56 -16.64 -8.82
N PHE A 257 9.66 -15.99 -9.19
CA PHE A 257 10.62 -15.44 -8.23
C PHE A 257 9.98 -14.45 -7.28
N ALA A 258 9.11 -13.56 -7.77
CA ALA A 258 8.47 -12.57 -6.91
C ALA A 258 7.53 -13.23 -5.89
N VAL A 259 6.77 -14.25 -6.32
CA VAL A 259 5.86 -15.02 -5.46
C VAL A 259 6.64 -15.74 -4.36
N VAL A 260 7.67 -16.51 -4.73
CA VAL A 260 8.48 -17.28 -3.77
C VAL A 260 9.24 -16.34 -2.82
N MET A 261 9.74 -15.21 -3.32
CA MET A 261 10.41 -14.21 -2.49
C MET A 261 9.45 -13.56 -1.50
N ASP A 262 8.24 -13.22 -1.93
CA ASP A 262 7.20 -12.64 -1.08
C ASP A 262 6.78 -13.59 0.05
N GLU A 263 6.62 -14.88 -0.25
CA GLU A 263 6.35 -15.91 0.76
C GLU A 263 7.46 -15.99 1.81
N VAL A 264 8.73 -15.97 1.37
CA VAL A 264 9.89 -16.05 2.27
C VAL A 264 10.03 -14.80 3.13
N ILE A 265 9.83 -13.61 2.56
CA ILE A 265 9.83 -12.35 3.31
C ILE A 265 8.69 -12.35 4.32
N THR A 266 7.46 -12.69 3.89
CA THR A 266 6.28 -12.74 4.76
C THR A 266 6.47 -13.70 5.92
N ALA A 267 7.01 -14.89 5.68
CA ALA A 267 7.32 -15.86 6.75
C ALA A 267 8.32 -15.33 7.79
N MET A 268 9.13 -14.32 7.45
CA MET A 268 10.06 -13.67 8.39
C MET A 268 9.43 -12.46 9.08
N THR A 269 8.72 -11.63 8.33
CA THR A 269 8.25 -10.30 8.75
C THR A 269 6.81 -10.26 9.22
N ASP A 270 6.05 -11.35 9.09
CA ASP A 270 4.66 -11.40 9.54
C ASP A 270 4.56 -11.00 11.02
N PRO A 271 3.71 -10.01 11.36
CA PRO A 271 3.69 -9.41 12.69
C PRO A 271 3.13 -10.34 13.78
N PHE A 272 2.53 -11.46 13.41
CA PHE A 272 1.91 -12.40 14.35
C PHE A 272 2.67 -13.73 14.45
N THR A 273 3.14 -14.25 13.33
CA THR A 273 3.69 -15.60 13.16
C THR A 273 5.11 -15.62 12.59
N GLY A 274 5.63 -14.46 12.17
CA GLY A 274 6.94 -14.35 11.54
C GLY A 274 8.10 -14.71 12.47
N SER A 275 9.21 -15.19 11.90
CA SER A 275 10.39 -15.57 12.69
C SER A 275 10.98 -14.42 13.50
N PHE A 276 10.92 -13.18 13.00
CA PHE A 276 11.37 -12.02 13.76
C PHE A 276 10.45 -11.73 14.95
N LYS A 277 9.13 -11.88 14.78
CA LYS A 277 8.17 -11.74 15.89
C LYS A 277 8.44 -12.76 16.99
N ALA A 278 8.62 -14.02 16.63
CA ALA A 278 8.92 -15.09 17.59
C ALA A 278 10.21 -14.80 18.40
N GLN A 279 11.24 -14.27 17.74
CA GLN A 279 12.48 -13.87 18.40
C GLN A 279 12.26 -12.70 19.37
N ILE A 280 11.48 -11.69 18.96
CA ILE A 280 11.14 -10.53 19.80
C ILE A 280 10.38 -10.98 21.05
N ASP A 281 9.37 -11.85 20.89
CA ASP A 281 8.57 -12.36 22.01
C ASP A 281 9.41 -13.16 23.00
N SER A 282 10.32 -14.01 22.49
CA SER A 282 11.24 -14.79 23.32
C SER A 282 12.19 -13.90 24.14
N LEU A 283 12.73 -12.85 23.50
CA LEU A 283 13.58 -11.87 24.18
C LEU A 283 12.79 -11.07 25.23
N GLN A 284 11.55 -10.69 24.93
CA GLN A 284 10.68 -9.97 25.87
C GLN A 284 10.30 -10.84 27.07
N ALA A 285 9.95 -12.12 26.86
CA ALA A 285 9.70 -13.07 27.92
C ALA A 285 10.93 -13.28 28.81
N SER A 286 12.11 -13.37 28.20
CA SER A 286 13.39 -13.47 28.92
C SER A 286 13.64 -12.23 29.78
N ALA A 287 13.40 -11.04 29.24
CA ALA A 287 13.55 -9.78 29.98
C ALA A 287 12.60 -9.71 31.19
N LEU A 288 11.33 -10.11 31.02
CA LEU A 288 10.35 -10.15 32.10
C LEU A 288 10.74 -11.15 33.21
N SER A 289 11.23 -12.33 32.83
CA SER A 289 11.71 -13.34 33.78
C SER A 289 12.93 -12.85 34.56
N LEU A 290 13.89 -12.20 33.88
CA LEU A 290 15.06 -11.62 34.52
C LEU A 290 14.70 -10.50 35.49
N ASN A 291 13.79 -9.60 35.12
CA ASN A 291 13.31 -8.55 36.01
C ASN A 291 12.64 -9.14 37.26
N SER A 292 11.81 -10.16 37.10
CA SER A 292 11.17 -10.84 38.23
C SER A 292 12.21 -11.46 39.19
N ARG A 293 13.28 -12.05 38.63
CA ARG A 293 14.37 -12.63 39.43
C ARG A 293 15.21 -11.57 40.14
N VAL A 294 15.42 -10.40 39.53
CA VAL A 294 16.08 -9.27 40.18
C VAL A 294 15.28 -8.79 41.39
N GLU A 295 13.96 -8.64 41.25
CA GLU A 295 13.08 -8.27 42.36
C GLU A 295 13.12 -9.28 43.51
N GLU A 296 13.08 -10.58 43.21
CA GLU A 296 13.20 -11.63 44.22
C GLU A 296 14.54 -11.56 44.97
N LEU A 297 15.65 -11.40 44.23
CA LEU A 297 16.98 -11.29 44.83
C LEU A 297 17.13 -10.04 45.70
N ASN A 298 16.55 -8.91 45.29
CA ASN A 298 16.52 -7.70 46.09
C ASN A 298 15.77 -7.92 47.41
N GLY A 299 14.64 -8.61 47.39
CA GLY A 299 13.91 -8.98 48.60
C GLY A 299 14.74 -9.85 49.56
N ILE A 300 15.42 -10.87 49.02
CA ILE A 300 16.32 -11.72 49.82
C ILE A 300 17.46 -10.92 50.47
N LEU A 301 18.03 -9.95 49.74
CA LEU A 301 19.11 -9.10 50.25
C LEU A 301 18.62 -8.16 51.36
N GLU A 302 17.42 -7.61 51.26
CA GLU A 302 16.82 -6.79 52.34
C GLU A 302 16.51 -7.64 53.58
N ASP A 303 15.92 -8.82 53.44
CA ASP A 303 15.68 -9.73 54.57
C ASP A 303 16.99 -10.13 55.28
N ARG A 304 18.06 -10.35 54.50
CA ARG A 304 19.39 -10.64 55.02
C ARG A 304 19.92 -9.44 55.81
N ARG A 305 19.77 -8.23 55.28
CA ARG A 305 20.19 -6.98 55.93
C ARG A 305 19.46 -6.79 57.25
N ASP A 306 18.13 -6.92 57.27
CA ASP A 306 17.32 -6.77 58.48
C ASP A 306 17.71 -7.77 59.56
N ARG A 307 17.94 -9.03 59.17
CA ARG A 307 18.43 -10.05 60.09
C ARG A 307 19.79 -9.71 60.68
N LEU A 308 20.72 -9.21 59.88
CA LEU A 308 22.04 -8.78 60.34
C LEU A 308 21.95 -7.58 61.29
N ILE A 309 21.09 -6.60 61.00
CA ILE A 309 20.82 -5.46 61.89
C ILE A 309 20.31 -5.97 63.25
N GLN A 310 19.30 -6.85 63.25
CA GLN A 310 18.77 -7.44 64.49
C GLN A 310 19.84 -8.19 65.29
N GLN A 311 20.66 -8.99 64.63
CA GLN A 311 21.77 -9.71 65.28
C GLN A 311 22.79 -8.74 65.90
N PHE A 312 23.11 -7.65 65.21
CA PHE A 312 24.06 -6.65 65.69
C PHE A 312 23.50 -5.87 66.88
N THR A 313 22.24 -5.45 66.84
CA THR A 313 21.56 -4.79 67.97
C THR A 313 21.48 -5.71 69.20
N LEU A 314 21.23 -7.00 69.01
CA LEU A 314 21.26 -7.98 70.10
C LEU A 314 22.66 -8.13 70.68
N GLN A 315 23.69 -8.22 69.84
CA GLN A 315 25.09 -8.27 70.30
C GLN A 315 25.46 -7.01 71.10
N GLU A 316 25.08 -5.83 70.62
CA GLU A 316 25.31 -4.57 71.33
C GLU A 316 24.59 -4.53 72.69
N THR A 317 23.36 -5.02 72.75
CA THR A 317 22.59 -5.13 74.01
C THR A 317 23.27 -6.07 75.00
N ILE A 318 23.75 -7.23 74.52
CA ILE A 318 24.48 -8.20 75.34
C ILE A 318 25.81 -7.61 75.84
N VAL A 319 26.56 -6.93 74.97
CA VAL A 319 27.82 -6.26 75.34
C VAL A 319 27.58 -5.18 76.40
N ASN A 320 26.54 -4.35 76.23
CA ASN A 320 26.15 -3.35 77.22
C ASN A 320 25.75 -4.00 78.56
N GLN A 321 25.03 -5.12 78.52
CA GLN A 321 24.66 -5.86 79.73
C GLN A 321 25.89 -6.48 80.40
N LEU A 322 26.82 -7.07 79.65
CA LEU A 322 28.09 -7.60 80.17
C LEU A 322 28.95 -6.48 80.78
N ASN A 323 29.07 -5.32 80.14
CA ASN A 323 29.77 -4.16 80.69
C ASN A 323 29.12 -3.67 81.99
N SER A 324 27.78 -3.63 82.06
CA SER A 324 27.06 -3.27 83.28
C SER A 324 27.27 -4.30 84.42
N GLN A 325 27.30 -5.60 84.07
CA GLN A 325 27.60 -6.67 85.03
C GLN A 325 29.05 -6.59 85.51
N GLN A 326 30.01 -6.32 84.63
CA GLN A 326 31.40 -6.13 85.01
C GLN A 326 31.57 -4.94 85.94
N THR A 327 30.94 -3.80 85.64
CA THR A 327 30.93 -2.63 86.52
C THR A 327 30.32 -2.95 87.89
N ALA A 328 29.23 -3.71 87.93
CA ALA A 328 28.62 -4.17 89.19
C ALA A 328 29.54 -5.10 89.99
N LEU A 329 30.22 -6.05 89.33
CA LEU A 329 31.19 -6.93 89.96
C LEU A 329 32.41 -6.19 90.51
N ASP A 330 32.94 -5.23 89.74
CA ASP A 330 34.06 -4.38 90.18
C ASP A 330 33.68 -3.57 91.44
N SER A 331 32.43 -3.07 91.50
CA SER A 331 31.92 -2.38 92.68
C SER A 331 31.80 -3.29 93.91
N LEU A 332 31.43 -4.57 93.74
CA LEU A 332 31.36 -5.56 94.83
C LEU A 332 32.74 -5.96 95.34
N GLN A 333 33.75 -6.07 94.46
CA GLN A 333 35.14 -6.33 94.87
C GLN A 333 35.73 -5.18 95.70
N LEU A 334 35.41 -3.92 95.35
CA LEU A 334 35.80 -2.75 96.16
C LEU A 334 35.17 -2.77 97.56
N PHE A 335 33.92 -3.25 97.69
CA PHE A 335 33.30 -3.47 99.00
C PHE A 335 33.95 -4.63 99.79
N SER A 336 34.30 -5.73 99.12
CA SER A 336 35.02 -6.87 99.73
C SER A 336 36.40 -6.47 100.27
N LEU A 337 37.18 -5.71 99.50
CA LEU A 337 38.52 -5.24 99.89
C LEU A 337 38.50 -4.19 101.03
N ASN A 338 37.44 -3.38 101.14
CA ASN A 338 37.28 -2.46 102.26
C ASN A 338 36.80 -3.15 103.56
N SER A 339 36.12 -4.29 103.46
CA SER A 339 35.72 -5.09 104.63
C SER A 339 36.89 -5.86 105.28
N SER A 340 37.94 -6.18 104.53
CA SER A 340 39.12 -6.89 105.03
C SER A 340 40.19 -6.00 105.68
N LYS A 341 40.03 -4.66 105.64
CA LYS A 341 40.90 -3.68 106.33
C LYS A 341 40.32 -3.14 107.65
N LYS A 342 39.19 -3.66 108.10
CA LYS A 342 38.62 -3.40 109.43
C LYS A 342 38.40 -4.72 110.18
N LYS A 343 39.48 -5.33 110.64
CA LYS A 343 39.53 -6.13 111.87
C LYS A 343 40.98 -6.36 112.27
#